data_AF-A0A6A3LIC0-F1
#
_entry.id   AF-A0A6A3LIC0-F1
#
_cell.length_a   1.000
_cell.length_b   1.000
_cell.length_c   1.000
_cell.angle_alpha   90.00
_cell.angle_beta   90.00
_cell.angle_gamma   90.00
#
_symmetry.space_group_name_H-M   'P 1'
#
loop_
_entity.id
_entity.type
_entity.pdbx_description
1 polymer ?
#
loop_
_entity_poly.entity_id
_entity_poly.type
_entity_poly.pdbx_seq_one_letter_code
_entity_poly.pdbx_strand_id
1 'polypeptide(L)'
;MIAINDAFLLEAFVLQILKKHFRSESYYLDLVETFDDVVFHSDIGQLIDLPSQHLDGEVDLDRFTVESYHQIVINKTAYYRFFLSAASAMFLNGVVDQASHDQAKKICVQIGEYFQIQDGFLDCYGDWKVIGKVGTDIQDNKCGWLVVQALDRATPEQRELLKRNYGRNDPDAIAVVKKLDNELDLASVYHRYEDETYKTLSEEIAHRDRVSSRRGTRKLRGHR
;
A
#
# COMPACT_ATOMS: atom_id res chain seq x y z
N MET A 1 1.23 27.49 0.69
CA MET A 1 2.29 27.76 -0.31
C MET A 1 3.64 27.22 0.11
N ILE A 2 4.13 27.48 1.34
CA ILE A 2 5.43 26.96 1.82
C ILE A 2 5.48 25.43 1.79
N ALA A 3 4.53 24.74 2.44
CA ALA A 3 4.52 23.26 2.48
C ALA A 3 4.43 22.57 1.10
N ILE A 4 3.74 23.19 0.13
CA ILE A 4 3.66 22.66 -1.25
C ILE A 4 5.03 22.77 -1.92
N ASN A 5 5.70 23.92 -1.78
CA ASN A 5 7.05 24.09 -2.30
C ASN A 5 8.05 23.15 -1.63
N ASP A 6 7.92 22.93 -0.31
CA ASP A 6 8.80 22.04 0.44
C ASP A 6 8.67 20.58 -0.03
N ALA A 7 7.47 20.13 -0.42
CA ALA A 7 7.27 18.80 -1.01
C ALA A 7 8.06 18.64 -2.32
N PHE A 8 7.98 19.60 -3.24
CA PHE A 8 8.77 19.58 -4.48
C PHE A 8 10.28 19.65 -4.20
N LEU A 9 10.70 20.36 -3.16
CA LEU A 9 12.10 20.42 -2.77
C LEU A 9 12.61 19.07 -2.25
N LEU A 10 11.80 18.36 -1.45
CA LEU A 10 12.12 17.02 -0.96
C LEU A 10 12.27 16.02 -2.11
N GLU A 11 11.37 16.06 -3.08
CA GLU A 11 11.46 15.25 -4.30
C GLU A 11 12.73 15.56 -5.10
N ALA A 12 13.02 16.86 -5.31
CA ALA A 12 14.23 17.29 -6.00
C ALA A 12 15.51 16.83 -5.29
N PHE A 13 15.53 16.79 -3.95
CA PHE A 13 16.68 16.30 -3.20
C PHE A 13 16.97 14.82 -3.45
N VAL A 14 15.94 13.98 -3.68
CA VAL A 14 16.14 12.57 -4.03
C VAL A 14 16.98 12.46 -5.31
N LEU A 15 16.61 13.20 -6.37
CA LEU A 15 17.35 13.20 -7.63
C LEU A 15 18.77 13.78 -7.48
N GLN A 16 18.95 14.80 -6.64
CA GLN A 16 20.30 15.32 -6.34
C GLN A 16 21.18 14.29 -5.62
N ILE A 17 20.61 13.52 -4.69
CA ILE A 17 21.33 12.45 -3.97
C ILE A 17 21.70 11.33 -4.95
N LEU A 18 20.76 10.87 -5.78
CA LEU A 18 21.01 9.85 -6.79
C LEU A 18 22.15 10.28 -7.72
N LYS A 19 22.06 11.49 -8.26
CA LYS A 19 23.09 12.06 -9.16
C LYS A 19 24.45 12.22 -8.48
N LYS A 20 24.48 12.64 -7.21
CA LYS A 20 25.74 12.86 -6.50
C LYS A 20 26.49 11.56 -6.21
N HIS A 21 25.76 10.50 -5.86
CA HIS A 21 26.36 9.27 -5.35
C HIS A 21 26.44 8.14 -6.37
N PHE A 22 25.54 8.10 -7.37
CA PHE A 22 25.40 6.95 -8.24
C PHE A 22 25.60 7.28 -9.73
N ARG A 23 25.85 8.54 -10.12
CA ARG A 23 25.93 8.93 -11.55
C ARG A 23 26.97 8.17 -12.38
N SER A 24 28.04 7.68 -11.77
CA SER A 24 29.08 6.88 -12.45
C SER A 24 28.76 5.38 -12.50
N GLU A 25 27.75 4.93 -11.76
CA GLU A 25 27.35 3.52 -11.70
C GLU A 25 26.62 3.11 -12.97
N SER A 26 26.82 1.86 -13.41
CA SER A 26 26.18 1.35 -14.63
C SER A 26 24.66 1.28 -14.53
N TYR A 27 24.12 1.16 -13.31
CA TYR A 27 22.69 1.08 -12.99
C TYR A 27 22.07 2.45 -12.62
N TYR A 28 22.80 3.55 -12.82
CA TYR A 28 22.32 4.89 -12.47
C TYR A 28 20.97 5.22 -13.11
N LEU A 29 20.84 4.93 -14.41
CA LEU A 29 19.62 5.23 -15.15
C LEU A 29 18.46 4.38 -14.65
N ASP A 30 18.70 3.08 -14.40
CA ASP A 30 17.68 2.18 -13.87
C ASP A 30 17.16 2.66 -12.49
N LEU A 31 18.04 3.17 -11.62
CA LEU A 31 17.64 3.78 -10.36
C LEU A 31 16.78 5.03 -10.59
N VAL A 32 17.23 5.96 -11.45
CA VAL A 32 16.48 7.20 -11.71
C VAL A 32 15.09 6.89 -12.27
N GLU A 33 15.00 6.01 -13.26
CA GLU A 33 13.73 5.59 -13.86
C GLU A 33 12.83 4.88 -12.84
N THR A 34 13.39 4.01 -12.00
CA THR A 34 12.60 3.33 -10.94
C THR A 34 12.03 4.32 -9.93
N PHE A 35 12.80 5.34 -9.52
CA PHE A 35 12.30 6.38 -8.61
C PHE A 35 11.19 7.22 -9.28
N ASP A 36 11.37 7.61 -10.54
CA ASP A 36 10.39 8.40 -11.31
C ASP A 36 9.08 7.62 -11.51
N ASP A 37 9.16 6.36 -11.96
CA ASP A 37 8.01 5.48 -12.16
C ASP A 37 7.20 5.30 -10.87
N VAL A 38 7.89 5.14 -9.75
CA VAL A 38 7.26 4.96 -8.43
C VAL A 38 6.54 6.23 -7.97
N VAL A 39 7.13 7.41 -8.21
CA VAL A 39 6.47 8.70 -7.94
C VAL A 39 5.20 8.82 -8.80
N PHE A 40 5.30 8.54 -10.11
CA PHE A 40 4.16 8.56 -11.01
C PHE A 40 3.03 7.63 -10.55
N HIS A 41 3.36 6.38 -10.19
CA HIS A 41 2.37 5.45 -9.64
C HIS A 41 1.75 5.96 -8.34
N SER A 42 2.54 6.54 -7.44
CA SER A 42 2.04 7.08 -6.16
C SER A 42 1.06 8.24 -6.40
N ASP A 43 1.39 9.13 -7.34
CA ASP A 43 0.53 10.25 -7.73
C ASP A 43 -0.78 9.77 -8.39
N ILE A 44 -0.72 8.75 -9.24
CA ILE A 44 -1.91 8.12 -9.82
C ILE A 44 -2.76 7.48 -8.73
N GLY A 45 -2.15 6.78 -7.77
CA GLY A 45 -2.85 6.20 -6.63
C GLY A 45 -3.57 7.26 -5.80
N GLN A 46 -2.88 8.38 -5.53
CA GLN A 46 -3.45 9.52 -4.81
C GLN A 46 -4.56 10.21 -5.62
N LEU A 47 -4.41 10.32 -6.93
CA LEU A 47 -5.42 10.87 -7.85
C LEU A 47 -6.68 10.00 -7.90
N ILE A 48 -6.58 8.69 -7.71
CA ILE A 48 -7.76 7.79 -7.65
C ILE A 48 -8.39 7.82 -6.25
N ASP A 49 -7.57 7.91 -5.21
CA ASP A 49 -8.01 7.93 -3.80
C ASP A 49 -8.77 9.21 -3.44
N LEU A 50 -8.23 10.39 -3.74
CA LEU A 50 -8.81 11.66 -3.31
C LEU A 50 -10.23 11.93 -3.85
N PRO A 51 -10.55 11.66 -5.13
CA PRO A 51 -11.92 11.83 -5.61
C PRO A 51 -12.94 10.85 -5.00
N SER A 52 -12.49 9.76 -4.37
CA SER A 52 -13.36 8.89 -3.57
C SER A 52 -13.79 9.55 -2.26
N GLN A 53 -13.00 10.52 -1.78
CA GLN A 53 -13.14 11.22 -0.49
C GLN A 53 -13.87 12.56 -0.61
N HIS A 54 -14.72 12.76 -1.62
CA HIS A 54 -15.47 14.02 -1.74
C HIS A 54 -16.31 14.23 -0.46
N LEU A 55 -15.97 15.29 0.28
CA LEU A 55 -16.67 15.71 1.50
C LEU A 55 -17.92 16.54 1.18
N ASP A 56 -17.96 17.16 -0.01
CA ASP A 56 -19.08 17.93 -0.52
C ASP A 56 -19.88 17.06 -1.52
N GLY A 57 -21.09 16.64 -1.13
CA GLY A 57 -21.98 15.84 -1.97
C GLY A 57 -22.57 14.63 -1.24
N GLU A 58 -23.39 13.85 -1.95
CA GLU A 58 -23.86 12.57 -1.41
C GLU A 58 -22.75 11.51 -1.50
N VAL A 59 -22.61 10.70 -0.45
CA VAL A 59 -21.72 9.55 -0.46
C VAL A 59 -22.18 8.55 -1.52
N ASP A 60 -21.28 8.25 -2.46
CA ASP A 60 -21.50 7.29 -3.54
C ASP A 60 -20.76 5.98 -3.24
N LEU A 61 -21.44 5.11 -2.47
CA LEU A 61 -20.92 3.79 -2.10
C LEU A 61 -20.82 2.82 -3.29
N ASP A 62 -21.40 3.13 -4.45
CA ASP A 62 -21.30 2.26 -5.63
C ASP A 62 -19.89 2.32 -6.25
N ARG A 63 -19.12 3.36 -5.94
CA ARG A 63 -17.70 3.49 -6.36
C ARG A 63 -16.75 2.68 -5.49
N PHE A 64 -17.17 2.25 -4.31
CA PHE A 64 -16.36 1.52 -3.34
C PHE A 64 -16.38 0.02 -3.66
N THR A 65 -15.74 -0.32 -4.78
CA THR A 65 -15.59 -1.71 -5.24
C THR A 65 -14.22 -2.27 -4.86
N VAL A 66 -14.12 -3.60 -4.82
CA VAL A 66 -12.84 -4.31 -4.63
C VAL A 66 -11.81 -3.87 -5.68
N GLU A 67 -12.24 -3.68 -6.93
CA GLU A 67 -11.37 -3.24 -8.01
C GLU A 67 -10.84 -1.82 -7.78
N SER A 68 -11.71 -0.87 -7.43
CA SER A 68 -11.30 0.50 -7.09
C SER A 68 -10.30 0.52 -5.94
N TYR A 69 -10.59 -0.23 -4.87
CA TYR A 69 -9.70 -0.35 -3.72
C TYR A 69 -8.34 -0.93 -4.11
N HIS A 70 -8.33 -2.01 -4.88
CA HIS A 70 -7.10 -2.66 -5.33
C HIS A 70 -6.24 -1.71 -6.17
N GLN A 71 -6.83 -0.94 -7.09
CA GLN A 71 -6.10 0.07 -7.87
C GLN A 71 -5.53 1.18 -7.00
N ILE A 72 -6.28 1.66 -6.00
CA ILE A 72 -5.78 2.66 -5.04
C ILE A 72 -4.56 2.10 -4.31
N VAL A 73 -4.69 0.91 -3.72
CA VAL A 73 -3.67 0.31 -2.86
C VAL A 73 -2.37 0.01 -3.59
N ILE A 74 -2.45 -0.61 -4.76
CA ILE A 74 -1.27 -0.97 -5.55
C ILE A 74 -0.48 0.28 -5.92
N ASN A 75 -1.15 1.28 -6.47
CA ASN A 75 -0.52 2.48 -6.99
C ASN A 75 -0.03 3.39 -5.85
N LYS A 76 -0.89 3.64 -4.85
CA LYS A 76 -0.61 4.57 -3.75
C LYS A 76 0.45 4.04 -2.80
N THR A 77 0.48 2.74 -2.53
CA THR A 77 1.25 2.20 -1.40
C THR A 77 2.30 1.18 -1.82
N ALA A 78 1.95 0.20 -2.65
CA ALA A 78 2.81 -0.96 -2.82
C ALA A 78 4.16 -0.65 -3.49
N TYR A 79 4.15 0.24 -4.49
CA TYR A 79 5.35 0.56 -5.25
C TYR A 79 6.41 1.31 -4.43
N TYR A 80 6.06 2.44 -3.82
CA TYR A 80 7.04 3.23 -3.08
C TYR A 80 7.44 2.60 -1.76
N ARG A 81 6.50 1.90 -1.10
CA ARG A 81 6.72 1.38 0.25
C ARG A 81 7.56 0.10 0.25
N PHE A 82 7.39 -0.75 -0.77
CA PHE A 82 8.03 -2.08 -0.82
C PHE A 82 8.92 -2.24 -2.05
N PHE A 83 8.38 -2.05 -3.26
CA PHE A 83 9.12 -2.37 -4.48
C PHE A 83 10.35 -1.47 -4.67
N LEU A 84 10.23 -0.15 -4.48
CA LEU A 84 11.33 0.80 -4.68
C LEU A 84 12.59 0.42 -3.90
N SER A 85 12.42 0.06 -2.62
CA SER A 85 13.53 -0.33 -1.75
C SER A 85 14.14 -1.66 -2.17
N ALA A 86 13.32 -2.65 -2.53
CA ALA A 86 13.78 -3.95 -3.00
C ALA A 86 14.54 -3.83 -4.33
N ALA A 87 13.97 -3.13 -5.31
CA ALA A 87 14.58 -2.87 -6.62
C ALA A 87 15.91 -2.11 -6.47
N SER A 88 15.93 -1.06 -5.64
CA SER A 88 17.18 -0.33 -5.35
C SER A 88 18.26 -1.25 -4.81
N ALA A 89 17.93 -2.09 -3.82
CA ALA A 89 18.88 -3.05 -3.27
C ALA A 89 19.37 -4.06 -4.31
N MET A 90 18.51 -4.50 -5.22
CA MET A 90 18.86 -5.40 -6.32
C MET A 90 19.87 -4.74 -7.28
N PHE A 91 19.62 -3.50 -7.70
CA PHE A 91 20.55 -2.75 -8.56
C PHE A 91 21.92 -2.57 -7.90
N LEU A 92 21.94 -2.18 -6.61
CA LEU A 92 23.17 -2.02 -5.83
C LEU A 92 23.97 -3.33 -5.68
N ASN A 93 23.32 -4.49 -5.84
CA ASN A 93 23.96 -5.81 -5.81
C ASN A 93 24.20 -6.40 -7.22
N GLY A 94 24.06 -5.60 -8.27
CA GLY A 94 24.32 -6.00 -9.66
C GLY A 94 23.24 -6.89 -10.28
N VAL A 95 22.06 -6.98 -9.66
CA VAL A 95 20.90 -7.67 -10.22
C VAL A 95 20.12 -6.67 -11.08
N VAL A 96 20.32 -6.74 -12.39
CA VAL A 96 19.78 -5.79 -13.38
C VAL A 96 18.81 -6.45 -14.37
N ASP A 97 18.59 -7.77 -14.28
CA ASP A 97 17.69 -8.45 -15.21
C ASP A 97 16.22 -8.19 -14.88
N GLN A 98 15.44 -7.88 -15.91
CA GLN A 98 14.03 -7.54 -15.78
C GLN A 98 13.22 -8.65 -15.11
N ALA A 99 13.52 -9.92 -15.40
CA ALA A 99 12.78 -11.06 -14.85
C ALA A 99 12.86 -11.13 -13.32
N SER A 100 14.03 -10.85 -12.74
CA SER A 100 14.19 -10.78 -11.29
C SER A 100 13.43 -9.60 -10.69
N HIS A 101 13.46 -8.42 -11.35
CA HIS A 101 12.75 -7.22 -10.88
C HIS A 101 11.23 -7.36 -10.98
N ASP A 102 10.69 -7.88 -12.08
CA ASP A 102 9.26 -8.18 -12.25
C ASP A 102 8.77 -9.13 -11.17
N GLN A 103 9.60 -10.10 -10.82
CA GLN A 103 9.29 -11.05 -9.79
C GLN A 103 9.32 -10.44 -8.39
N ALA A 104 10.30 -9.60 -8.09
CA ALA A 104 10.34 -8.84 -6.84
C ALA A 104 9.13 -7.89 -6.74
N LYS A 105 8.78 -7.22 -7.85
CA LYS A 105 7.59 -6.36 -7.99
C LYS A 105 6.32 -7.13 -7.64
N LYS A 106 6.12 -8.33 -8.18
CA LYS A 106 4.94 -9.17 -7.87
C LYS A 106 4.77 -9.40 -6.36
N ILE A 107 5.84 -9.81 -5.68
CA ILE A 107 5.81 -10.10 -4.24
C ILE A 107 5.60 -8.81 -3.44
N CYS A 108 6.32 -7.74 -3.78
CA CYS A 108 6.20 -6.44 -3.12
C CYS A 108 4.79 -5.85 -3.28
N VAL A 109 4.13 -6.07 -4.42
CA VAL A 109 2.75 -5.66 -4.66
C VAL A 109 1.79 -6.36 -3.69
N GLN A 110 1.92 -7.67 -3.53
CA GLN A 110 1.08 -8.44 -2.59
C GLN A 110 1.33 -8.04 -1.13
N ILE A 111 2.59 -7.81 -0.75
CA ILE A 111 2.94 -7.30 0.59
C ILE A 111 2.34 -5.89 0.80
N GLY A 112 2.41 -5.04 -0.22
CA GLY A 112 1.82 -3.70 -0.17
C GLY A 112 0.31 -3.71 -0.01
N GLU A 113 -0.37 -4.65 -0.67
CA GLU A 113 -1.80 -4.86 -0.48
C GLU A 113 -2.13 -5.28 0.95
N TYR A 114 -1.45 -6.31 1.46
CA TYR A 114 -1.58 -6.74 2.85
C TYR A 114 -1.35 -5.59 3.84
N PHE A 115 -0.30 -4.80 3.63
CA PHE A 115 0.04 -3.66 4.48
C PHE A 115 -1.06 -2.60 4.51
N GLN A 116 -1.65 -2.26 3.36
CA GLN A 116 -2.70 -1.23 3.30
C GLN A 116 -4.04 -1.73 3.88
N ILE A 117 -4.32 -3.02 3.77
CA ILE A 117 -5.47 -3.65 4.44
C ILE A 117 -5.28 -3.61 5.95
N GLN A 118 -4.08 -3.94 6.44
CA GLN A 118 -3.73 -3.81 7.85
C GLN A 118 -3.84 -2.35 8.34
N ASP A 119 -3.35 -1.37 7.59
CA ASP A 119 -3.47 0.05 7.95
C ASP A 119 -4.94 0.48 8.09
N GLY A 120 -5.81 0.07 7.15
CA GLY A 120 -7.25 0.36 7.22
C GLY A 120 -7.97 -0.37 8.39
N PHE A 121 -7.56 -1.60 8.71
CA PHE A 121 -8.07 -2.30 9.89
C PHE A 121 -7.66 -1.58 11.18
N LEU A 122 -6.37 -1.24 11.30
CA LEU A 122 -5.81 -0.55 12.46
C LEU A 122 -6.37 0.87 12.62
N ASP A 123 -6.74 1.55 11.53
CA ASP A 123 -7.41 2.84 11.57
C ASP A 123 -8.73 2.78 12.36
N CYS A 124 -9.50 1.69 12.18
CA CYS A 124 -10.78 1.52 12.88
C CYS A 124 -10.65 0.87 14.27
N TYR A 125 -9.84 -0.19 14.38
CA TYR A 125 -9.79 -1.10 15.54
C TYR A 125 -8.57 -0.91 16.45
N GLY A 126 -7.55 -0.20 15.99
CA GLY A 126 -6.31 -0.10 16.72
C GLY A 126 -6.32 0.95 17.83
N ASP A 127 -5.47 0.76 18.84
CA ASP A 127 -5.26 1.75 19.89
C ASP A 127 -4.38 2.90 19.35
N TRP A 128 -4.95 4.10 19.29
CA TRP A 128 -4.25 5.31 18.85
C TRP A 128 -2.96 5.59 19.62
N LYS A 129 -2.85 5.14 20.88
CA LYS A 129 -1.61 5.29 21.68
C LYS A 129 -0.48 4.40 21.16
N VAL A 130 -0.81 3.28 20.54
CA VAL A 130 0.15 2.34 19.96
C VAL A 130 0.47 2.76 18.53
N ILE A 131 -0.53 3.15 17.75
CA ILE A 131 -0.37 3.51 16.32
C ILE A 131 0.23 4.92 16.16
N GLY A 132 -0.03 5.82 17.10
CA GLY A 132 0.45 7.20 17.07
C GLY A 132 -0.41 8.16 16.23
N LYS A 133 -1.53 7.69 15.67
CA LYS A 133 -2.54 8.50 14.98
C LYS A 133 -3.95 8.10 15.43
N VAL A 134 -4.87 9.07 15.37
CA VAL A 134 -6.31 8.80 15.46
C VAL A 134 -6.77 8.40 14.06
N GLY A 135 -7.52 7.31 13.95
CA GLY A 135 -8.03 6.86 12.66
C GLY A 135 -9.15 7.75 12.13
N THR A 136 -9.14 7.97 10.82
CA THR A 136 -10.05 8.93 10.17
C THR A 136 -10.77 8.42 8.93
N ASP A 137 -10.58 7.16 8.54
CA ASP A 137 -11.06 6.64 7.25
C ASP A 137 -12.57 6.78 7.05
N ILE A 138 -13.36 6.60 8.12
CA ILE A 138 -14.83 6.69 8.08
C ILE A 138 -15.29 8.12 7.79
N GLN A 139 -14.83 9.10 8.57
CA GLN A 139 -15.24 10.51 8.39
C GLN A 139 -14.63 11.16 7.15
N ASP A 140 -13.47 10.69 6.70
CA ASP A 140 -12.81 11.16 5.48
C ASP A 140 -13.43 10.55 4.21
N ASN A 141 -14.48 9.75 4.34
CA ASN A 141 -15.16 9.10 3.22
C ASN A 141 -14.20 8.25 2.37
N LYS A 142 -13.25 7.55 3.00
CA LYS A 142 -12.25 6.77 2.25
C LYS A 142 -12.84 5.49 1.72
N CYS A 143 -12.47 5.16 0.47
CA CYS A 143 -12.59 3.82 -0.08
C CYS A 143 -11.55 2.90 0.58
N GLY A 144 -11.86 2.43 1.79
CA GLY A 144 -11.01 1.53 2.58
C GLY A 144 -11.46 0.07 2.48
N TRP A 145 -10.61 -0.85 2.93
CA TRP A 145 -10.93 -2.28 2.91
C TRP A 145 -12.18 -2.60 3.74
N LEU A 146 -12.33 -2.01 4.94
CA LEU A 146 -13.46 -2.27 5.82
C LEU A 146 -14.80 -1.93 5.17
N VAL A 147 -14.93 -0.76 4.54
CA VAL A 147 -16.19 -0.36 3.89
C VAL A 147 -16.49 -1.24 2.67
N VAL A 148 -15.48 -1.64 1.90
CA VAL A 148 -15.65 -2.58 0.78
C VAL A 148 -16.16 -3.94 1.28
N GLN A 149 -15.58 -4.46 2.36
CA GLN A 149 -16.00 -5.73 2.96
C GLN A 149 -17.40 -5.64 3.58
N ALA A 150 -17.74 -4.49 4.19
CA ALA A 150 -19.06 -4.23 4.73
C ALA A 150 -20.12 -4.23 3.62
N LEU A 151 -19.86 -3.53 2.50
CA LEU A 151 -20.77 -3.43 1.36
C LEU A 151 -21.06 -4.78 0.70
N ASP A 152 -20.07 -5.67 0.66
CA ASP A 152 -20.18 -7.04 0.14
C ASP A 152 -21.05 -7.95 1.04
N ARG A 153 -21.15 -7.64 2.33
CA ARG A 153 -21.85 -8.47 3.34
C ARG A 153 -23.18 -7.88 3.82
N ALA A 154 -23.39 -6.58 3.61
CA ALA A 154 -24.53 -5.85 4.13
C ALA A 154 -25.85 -6.26 3.48
N THR A 155 -26.91 -6.35 4.29
CA THR A 155 -28.29 -6.36 3.77
C THR A 155 -28.65 -5.00 3.14
N PRO A 156 -29.73 -4.90 2.35
CA PRO A 156 -30.19 -3.61 1.83
C PRO A 156 -30.39 -2.54 2.92
N GLU A 157 -30.91 -2.92 4.08
CA GLU A 157 -31.12 -2.03 5.22
C GLU A 157 -29.79 -1.57 5.83
N GLN A 158 -28.82 -2.48 5.97
CA GLN A 158 -27.48 -2.16 6.46
C GLN A 158 -26.71 -1.27 5.46
N ARG A 159 -26.88 -1.49 4.16
CA ARG A 159 -26.31 -0.63 3.11
C ARG A 159 -26.86 0.80 3.20
N GLU A 160 -28.17 0.95 3.41
CA GLU A 160 -28.79 2.26 3.63
C GLU A 160 -28.30 2.93 4.92
N LEU A 161 -28.12 2.16 5.99
CA LEU A 161 -27.52 2.64 7.23
C LEU A 161 -26.09 3.14 6.99
N LEU A 162 -25.27 2.39 6.26
CA LEU A 162 -23.91 2.79 5.90
C LEU A 162 -23.92 4.09 5.07
N LYS A 163 -24.78 4.19 4.05
CA LYS A 163 -24.91 5.40 3.20
C LYS A 163 -25.25 6.66 4.00
N ARG A 164 -26.04 6.51 5.07
CA ARG A 164 -26.44 7.65 5.92
C ARG A 164 -25.38 8.07 6.93
N ASN A 165 -24.40 7.23 7.24
CA ASN A 165 -23.47 7.48 8.35
C ASN A 165 -22.00 7.58 7.92
N TYR A 166 -21.61 6.95 6.82
CA TYR A 166 -20.25 7.02 6.28
C TYR A 166 -19.92 8.43 5.74
N GLY A 167 -18.65 8.83 5.75
CA GLY A 167 -18.21 10.13 5.24
C GLY A 167 -18.69 11.34 6.04
N ARG A 168 -19.09 11.13 7.31
CA ARG A 168 -19.57 12.20 8.20
C ARG A 168 -18.60 12.43 9.34
N ASN A 169 -18.21 13.69 9.52
CA ASN A 169 -17.45 14.12 10.69
C ASN A 169 -18.37 14.33 11.90
N ASP A 170 -19.08 13.27 12.28
CA ASP A 170 -20.01 13.21 13.41
C ASP A 170 -19.73 11.95 14.24
N PRO A 171 -19.38 12.07 15.54
CA PRO A 171 -19.04 10.93 16.39
C PRO A 171 -20.13 9.85 16.47
N ASP A 172 -21.40 10.24 16.45
CA ASP A 172 -22.52 9.30 16.53
C ASP A 172 -22.64 8.49 15.23
N ALA A 173 -22.53 9.15 14.06
CA ALA A 173 -22.47 8.49 12.77
C ALA A 173 -21.28 7.52 12.66
N ILE A 174 -20.09 7.93 13.11
CA ILE A 174 -18.89 7.06 13.14
C ILE A 174 -19.14 5.84 14.03
N ALA A 175 -19.75 6.03 15.21
CA ALA A 175 -20.06 4.92 16.12
C ALA A 175 -21.06 3.93 15.50
N VAL A 176 -22.03 4.41 14.72
CA VAL A 176 -22.98 3.56 13.98
C VAL A 176 -22.26 2.70 12.94
N VAL A 177 -21.33 3.27 12.16
CA VAL A 177 -20.51 2.51 11.20
C VAL A 177 -19.67 1.45 11.91
N LYS A 178 -18.94 1.82 12.97
CA LYS A 178 -18.14 0.88 13.75
C LYS A 178 -18.98 -0.25 14.36
N LYS A 179 -20.21 0.05 14.79
CA LYS A 179 -21.13 -0.97 15.30
C LYS A 179 -21.53 -1.93 14.19
N LEU A 180 -21.86 -1.43 12.99
CA LEU A 180 -22.16 -2.26 11.84
C LEU A 180 -20.97 -3.17 11.47
N ASP A 181 -19.74 -2.64 11.46
CA ASP A 181 -18.54 -3.44 11.18
C ASP A 181 -18.39 -4.61 12.17
N ASN A 182 -18.71 -4.39 13.45
CA ASN A 182 -18.74 -5.44 14.47
C ASN A 182 -19.88 -6.45 14.25
N GLU A 183 -21.09 -5.98 13.88
CA GLU A 183 -22.23 -6.84 13.57
C GLU A 183 -21.96 -7.74 12.34
N LEU A 184 -21.16 -7.25 11.39
CA LEU A 184 -20.69 -7.99 10.21
C LEU A 184 -19.43 -8.85 10.47
N ASP A 185 -18.94 -8.88 11.71
CA ASP A 185 -17.76 -9.66 12.14
C ASP A 185 -16.50 -9.37 11.30
N LEU A 186 -16.30 -8.11 10.90
CA LEU A 186 -15.21 -7.75 9.98
C LEU A 186 -13.82 -7.95 10.59
N ALA A 187 -13.69 -7.90 11.92
CA ALA A 187 -12.44 -8.22 12.60
C ALA A 187 -12.01 -9.69 12.38
N SER A 188 -12.94 -10.64 12.49
CA SER A 188 -12.64 -12.04 12.20
C SER A 188 -12.38 -12.26 10.70
N VAL A 189 -13.05 -11.51 9.83
CA VAL A 189 -12.75 -11.52 8.39
C VAL A 189 -11.31 -11.06 8.13
N TYR A 190 -10.87 -9.99 8.79
CA TYR A 190 -9.50 -9.49 8.68
C TYR A 190 -8.48 -10.52 9.17
N HIS A 191 -8.67 -11.10 10.36
CA HIS A 191 -7.71 -12.07 10.91
C HIS A 191 -7.57 -13.32 10.05
N ARG A 192 -8.67 -13.82 9.45
CA ARG A 192 -8.58 -14.91 8.47
C ARG A 192 -7.79 -14.51 7.24
N TYR A 193 -8.06 -13.32 6.68
CA TYR A 193 -7.30 -12.79 5.55
C TYR A 193 -5.81 -12.64 5.88
N GLU A 194 -5.48 -12.13 7.06
CA GLU A 194 -4.11 -11.95 7.54
C GLU A 194 -3.36 -13.29 7.65
N ASP A 195 -3.95 -14.28 8.31
CA ASP A 195 -3.34 -15.61 8.48
C ASP A 195 -3.09 -16.31 7.12
N GLU A 196 -4.08 -16.27 6.23
CA GLU A 196 -3.99 -16.88 4.89
C GLU A 196 -2.95 -16.17 4.02
N THR A 197 -2.93 -14.84 4.03
CA THR A 197 -2.00 -14.02 3.25
C THR A 197 -0.58 -14.19 3.75
N TYR A 198 -0.37 -14.14 5.08
CA TYR A 198 0.94 -14.36 5.68
C TYR A 198 1.51 -15.73 5.31
N LYS A 199 0.70 -16.78 5.42
CA LYS A 199 1.10 -18.14 5.05
C LYS A 199 1.50 -18.21 3.57
N THR A 200 0.65 -17.71 2.67
CA THR A 200 0.87 -17.76 1.22
C THR A 200 2.15 -17.00 0.84
N LEU A 201 2.33 -15.77 1.33
CA LEU A 201 3.51 -14.96 1.07
C LEU A 201 4.79 -15.60 1.61
N SER A 202 4.73 -16.17 2.82
CA SER A 202 5.87 -16.87 3.42
C SER A 202 6.29 -18.08 2.59
N GLU A 203 5.33 -18.87 2.09
CA GLU A 203 5.60 -20.00 1.20
C GLU A 203 6.20 -19.54 -0.14
N GLU A 204 5.62 -18.51 -0.77
CA GLU A 204 6.12 -17.95 -2.04
C GLU A 204 7.56 -17.42 -1.94
N ILE A 205 7.91 -16.79 -0.82
CA ILE A 205 9.27 -16.27 -0.56
C ILE A 205 10.21 -17.45 -0.27
N ALA A 206 9.85 -18.37 0.62
CA ALA A 206 10.70 -19.49 1.04
C ALA A 206 11.01 -20.48 -0.11
N HIS A 207 10.09 -20.68 -1.05
CA HIS A 207 10.32 -21.52 -2.22
C HIS A 207 11.48 -21.01 -3.10
N ARG A 208 11.85 -19.73 -2.98
CA ARG A 208 12.83 -19.07 -3.87
C ARG A 208 14.26 -19.13 -3.34
N ASP A 209 14.46 -19.21 -2.03
CA ASP A 209 15.79 -19.43 -1.42
C ASP A 209 16.45 -20.75 -1.87
N ARG A 210 15.62 -21.73 -2.25
CA ARG A 210 16.07 -23.05 -2.72
C ARG A 210 16.57 -23.05 -4.17
N VAL A 211 16.21 -22.05 -4.97
CA VAL A 211 16.60 -21.96 -6.39
C VAL A 211 17.88 -21.14 -6.57
N SER A 212 18.09 -20.08 -5.78
CA SER A 212 19.31 -19.23 -5.87
C SER A 212 20.55 -19.90 -5.25
N SER A 213 20.38 -20.68 -4.17
CA SER A 213 21.49 -21.39 -3.50
C SER A 213 22.19 -22.47 -4.35
N ARG A 214 21.61 -22.85 -5.51
CA ARG A 214 22.26 -23.76 -6.47
C ARG A 214 23.18 -23.06 -7.48
N ARG A 215 23.22 -21.72 -7.52
CA ARG A 215 24.07 -20.94 -8.43
C ARG A 215 24.95 -19.94 -7.67
N GLY A 216 25.96 -20.40 -6.92
CA GLY A 216 26.88 -19.41 -6.32
C GLY A 216 27.90 -19.86 -5.28
N THR A 217 28.59 -20.99 -5.43
CA THR A 217 29.88 -21.19 -4.72
C THR A 217 31.05 -20.86 -5.65
N ARG A 218 31.19 -19.58 -6.01
CA ARG A 218 32.43 -19.11 -6.65
C ARG A 218 33.43 -18.79 -5.55
N LYS A 219 34.32 -19.77 -5.28
CA LYS A 219 35.51 -19.61 -4.42
C LYS A 219 36.24 -18.31 -4.79
N LEU A 220 36.27 -17.35 -3.87
CA LEU A 220 37.21 -16.24 -3.89
C LEU A 220 38.62 -16.84 -3.75
N ARG A 221 39.37 -16.86 -4.86
CA ARG A 221 40.81 -17.13 -4.85
C ARG A 221 41.50 -15.95 -4.17
N GLY A 222 42.23 -16.23 -3.10
CA GLY A 222 43.15 -15.27 -2.50
C GLY A 222 44.29 -14.95 -3.45
N HIS A 223 44.59 -13.66 -3.60
CA HIS A 223 45.89 -13.17 -4.03
C HIS A 223 46.65 -12.68 -2.80
N ARG A 224 47.68 -13.44 -2.43
CA ARG A 224 48.95 -12.95 -1.91
C ARG A 224 50.05 -13.68 -2.67
#